data_AF-B0MZ50-F1
#
_entry.id   AF-B0MZ50-F1
#
_cell.length_a   1.000
_cell.length_b   1.000
_cell.length_c   1.000
_cell.angle_alpha   90.00
_cell.angle_beta   90.00
_cell.angle_gamma   90.00
#
_symmetry.space_group_name_H-M   'P 1'
#
loop_
_entity.id
_entity.type
_entity.pdbx_description
1 polymer ?
#
loop_
_entity_poly.entity_id
_entity_poly.type
_entity_poly.pdbx_seq_one_letter_code
_entity_poly.pdbx_strand_id
1 'polypeptide(L)'
;MQTNYSSVFFSKIDNSIKSCKYFRTKVPAETAVSTGSESQPFDYSSQNRFNSAISSAQRNSSGVSRISGIFRKGGIHIFHFAYKANAPEDRLLKIGDFVLSLSMPYSAGVFFLVMKLKPPKIIRHLFPSLIWEIDDPEGVFLTFDDGPTPGITEWILAMLEKYDAKATFFVLGKNVEAYPDLFRRIVDAGHKVGNHTYSHQKGWGMSLERYIEDVDFANDLIHSELFRPPYARITPAQARALSQRYKLVMWDVLSRDYSRSLSPRKCLKNVTKHLEPGAIVVFHDSEKSFRNMRYALPRTLDKIRKLGLKCKTIEL
;
A
#
# COMPACT_ATOMS: atom_id res chain seq x y z
N MET A 1 -47.32 -29.83 23.28
CA MET A 1 -46.00 -30.45 23.14
C MET A 1 -44.97 -29.36 22.84
N GLN A 2 -44.00 -29.22 23.73
CA GLN A 2 -42.60 -28.78 23.53
C GLN A 2 -42.31 -27.50 22.71
N THR A 3 -42.04 -26.37 23.39
CA THR A 3 -40.71 -25.78 23.75
C THR A 3 -40.22 -24.78 22.69
N ASN A 4 -40.25 -23.45 22.89
CA ASN A 4 -39.51 -22.54 23.79
C ASN A 4 -38.11 -22.10 23.28
N TYR A 5 -37.78 -20.88 23.73
CA TYR A 5 -36.50 -20.15 23.78
C TYR A 5 -36.23 -19.14 22.66
N SER A 6 -35.88 -17.88 22.91
CA SER A 6 -35.97 -17.02 24.10
C SER A 6 -35.50 -15.64 23.65
N SER A 7 -36.29 -14.62 23.95
CA SER A 7 -35.86 -13.24 24.03
C SER A 7 -35.44 -12.92 25.47
N VAL A 8 -34.65 -11.84 25.60
CA VAL A 8 -34.39 -11.01 26.80
C VAL A 8 -33.10 -11.28 27.60
N PHE A 9 -32.37 -10.16 27.80
CA PHE A 9 -31.46 -9.69 28.86
C PHE A 9 -30.12 -9.21 28.26
N PHE A 10 -29.65 -7.97 28.45
CA PHE A 10 -29.58 -7.17 29.68
C PHE A 10 -29.82 -5.67 29.49
N SER A 11 -30.26 -5.07 30.59
CA SER A 11 -30.51 -3.66 30.85
C SER A 11 -29.33 -2.96 31.54
N LYS A 12 -29.41 -1.61 31.58
CA LYS A 12 -28.79 -0.63 32.49
C LYS A 12 -27.37 -0.12 32.18
N ILE A 13 -27.27 1.19 31.92
CA ILE A 13 -26.75 2.28 32.80
C ILE A 13 -26.76 3.54 31.91
N ASP A 14 -27.78 4.38 31.99
CA ASP A 14 -28.03 5.46 32.95
C ASP A 14 -27.25 6.77 32.69
N ASN A 15 -28.01 7.84 32.94
CA ASN A 15 -27.91 9.25 32.66
C ASN A 15 -26.56 9.96 32.85
N SER A 16 -26.24 10.83 31.89
CA SER A 16 -25.65 12.14 32.16
C SER A 16 -26.28 13.24 31.29
N ILE A 17 -27.54 13.55 31.60
CA ILE A 17 -27.97 14.90 32.01
C ILE A 17 -27.21 16.12 31.41
N LYS A 18 -28.02 16.89 30.67
CA LYS A 18 -28.15 18.36 30.68
C LYS A 18 -26.96 19.19 30.13
N SER A 19 -27.12 19.67 28.90
CA SER A 19 -27.49 21.09 28.70
C SER A 19 -27.84 21.44 27.24
N CYS A 20 -28.90 22.23 27.11
CA CYS A 20 -29.20 23.22 26.07
C CYS A 20 -29.75 22.82 24.67
N LYS A 21 -31.07 23.08 24.57
CA LYS A 21 -31.84 23.73 23.49
C LYS A 21 -31.93 23.03 22.12
N TYR A 22 -32.96 22.18 22.01
CA TYR A 22 -33.56 21.77 20.73
C TYR A 22 -34.28 22.93 20.03
N PHE A 23 -33.97 23.18 18.76
CA PHE A 23 -34.95 23.69 17.81
C PHE A 23 -35.70 22.49 17.22
N ARG A 24 -36.99 22.34 17.58
CA ARG A 24 -37.92 21.41 16.92
C ARG A 24 -38.41 22.03 15.62
N THR A 25 -38.24 21.33 14.50
CA THR A 25 -39.21 21.40 13.40
C THR A 25 -39.76 20.00 13.19
N LYS A 26 -41.05 19.84 13.51
CA LYS A 26 -41.84 18.66 13.14
C LYS A 26 -42.11 18.74 11.63
N VAL A 27 -41.85 17.67 10.90
CA VAL A 27 -42.53 17.42 9.63
C VAL A 27 -43.40 16.18 9.82
N PRO A 28 -44.72 16.24 9.53
CA PRO A 28 -45.62 15.11 9.75
C PRO A 28 -45.28 13.92 8.87
N ALA A 29 -45.51 12.73 9.41
CA ALA A 29 -45.70 11.52 8.62
C ALA A 29 -47.07 11.58 7.91
N GLU A 30 -47.19 10.78 6.84
CA GLU A 30 -48.39 10.49 6.05
C GLU A 30 -48.55 11.28 4.74
N THR A 31 -48.27 10.60 3.62
CA THR A 31 -49.37 10.12 2.76
C THR A 31 -48.88 8.95 1.90
N ALA A 32 -49.52 7.80 2.06
CA ALA A 32 -49.43 6.69 1.13
C ALA A 32 -50.34 6.98 -0.07
N VAL A 33 -49.88 6.68 -1.29
CA VAL A 33 -50.79 6.32 -2.40
C VAL A 33 -50.17 5.18 -3.23
N SER A 34 -51.00 4.17 -3.42
CA SER A 34 -50.84 2.93 -4.18
C SER A 34 -50.91 3.15 -5.70
N THR A 35 -50.27 2.25 -6.45
CA THR A 35 -50.60 1.74 -7.81
C THR A 35 -51.02 2.71 -8.92
N GLY A 36 -50.29 2.69 -10.04
CA GLY A 36 -50.83 3.11 -11.33
C GLY A 36 -49.77 3.65 -12.28
N SER A 37 -49.78 3.15 -13.51
CA SER A 37 -49.05 3.69 -14.66
C SER A 37 -49.39 5.16 -14.89
N GLU A 38 -48.40 6.05 -14.87
CA GLU A 38 -48.25 7.24 -15.75
C GLU A 38 -47.09 8.13 -15.26
N SER A 39 -46.43 8.78 -16.21
CA SER A 39 -45.31 9.69 -16.04
C SER A 39 -45.60 10.82 -15.03
N GLN A 40 -44.83 10.90 -13.94
CA GLN A 40 -44.85 12.04 -13.02
C GLN A 40 -43.76 13.07 -13.39
N PRO A 41 -44.03 14.38 -13.27
CA PRO A 41 -43.12 15.44 -13.70
C PRO A 41 -41.97 15.68 -12.72
N PHE A 42 -40.90 16.26 -13.24
CA PHE A 42 -39.66 16.59 -12.53
C PHE A 42 -39.93 17.55 -11.35
N ASP A 43 -39.68 17.13 -10.10
CA ASP A 43 -39.92 17.92 -8.88
C ASP A 43 -38.83 18.98 -8.67
N TYR A 44 -39.11 20.22 -9.08
CA TYR A 44 -38.24 21.39 -8.88
C TYR A 44 -38.12 21.84 -7.40
N SER A 45 -39.03 21.40 -6.52
CA SER A 45 -39.07 21.85 -5.11
C SER A 45 -38.01 21.19 -4.23
N SER A 46 -37.64 19.94 -4.55
CA SER A 46 -36.56 19.21 -3.91
C SER A 46 -35.19 19.75 -4.35
N GLN A 47 -35.05 20.14 -5.62
CA GLN A 47 -33.83 20.76 -6.16
C GLN A 47 -33.52 22.12 -5.50
N ASN A 48 -34.53 22.96 -5.27
CA ASN A 48 -34.35 24.27 -4.63
C ASN A 48 -34.01 24.15 -3.13
N ARG A 49 -34.64 23.20 -2.41
CA ARG A 49 -34.28 22.88 -1.02
C ARG A 49 -32.87 22.31 -0.93
N PHE A 50 -32.47 21.50 -1.91
CA PHE A 50 -31.13 20.94 -2.05
C PHE A 50 -30.07 22.03 -2.28
N ASN A 51 -30.30 22.96 -3.21
CA ASN A 51 -29.37 24.06 -3.51
C ASN A 51 -29.23 25.05 -2.34
N SER A 52 -30.31 25.25 -1.57
CA SER A 52 -30.27 26.07 -0.36
C SER A 52 -29.44 25.42 0.76
N ALA A 53 -29.57 24.10 0.95
CA ALA A 53 -28.77 23.34 1.92
C ALA A 53 -27.27 23.33 1.55
N ILE A 54 -26.95 23.16 0.26
CA ILE A 54 -25.58 23.26 -0.29
C ILE A 54 -24.98 24.64 0.00
N SER A 55 -25.72 25.71 -0.31
CA SER A 55 -25.27 27.09 -0.13
C SER A 55 -25.06 27.44 1.35
N SER A 56 -25.89 26.91 2.24
CA SER A 56 -25.74 27.06 3.69
C SER A 56 -24.49 26.32 4.21
N ALA A 57 -24.26 25.09 3.75
CA ALA A 57 -23.09 24.30 4.12
C ALA A 57 -21.77 24.90 3.61
N GLN A 58 -21.77 25.52 2.42
CA GLN A 58 -20.62 26.24 1.87
C GLN A 58 -20.27 27.50 2.68
N ARG A 59 -21.26 28.24 3.17
CA ARG A 59 -21.04 29.45 3.99
C ARG A 59 -20.44 29.13 5.36
N ASN A 60 -20.76 27.96 5.92
CA ASN A 60 -20.33 27.57 7.26
C ASN A 60 -19.05 26.71 7.31
N SER A 61 -18.40 26.44 6.17
CA SER A 61 -17.18 25.61 6.12
C SER A 61 -16.02 26.38 5.49
N SER A 62 -15.10 26.85 6.33
CA SER A 62 -13.95 27.70 5.94
C SER A 62 -12.90 27.03 5.04
N GLY A 63 -13.12 25.78 4.61
CA GLY A 63 -12.20 25.01 3.76
C GLY A 63 -12.82 24.40 2.50
N VAL A 64 -14.13 24.52 2.27
CA VAL A 64 -14.81 23.88 1.12
C VAL A 64 -14.95 24.88 -0.02
N SER A 65 -14.41 24.54 -1.19
CA SER A 65 -14.49 25.37 -2.40
C SER A 65 -15.74 25.11 -3.23
N ARG A 66 -16.25 23.87 -3.24
CA ARG A 66 -17.46 23.50 -4.00
C ARG A 66 -18.12 22.25 -3.42
N ILE A 67 -19.45 22.23 -3.41
CA ILE A 67 -20.22 21.01 -3.14
C ILE A 67 -21.11 20.77 -4.37
N SER A 68 -21.08 19.56 -4.91
CA SER A 68 -21.97 19.13 -5.99
C SER A 68 -22.58 17.79 -5.63
N GLY A 69 -23.89 17.64 -5.77
CA GLY A 69 -24.56 16.34 -5.61
C GLY A 69 -25.01 15.77 -6.94
N ILE A 70 -25.08 14.44 -6.99
CA ILE A 70 -25.70 13.72 -8.10
C ILE A 70 -26.90 12.96 -7.52
N PHE A 71 -28.07 13.20 -8.10
CA PHE A 71 -29.27 12.45 -7.75
C PHE A 71 -29.27 11.10 -8.49
N ARG A 72 -29.41 10.00 -7.77
CA ARG A 72 -29.69 8.69 -8.38
C ARG A 72 -30.99 8.12 -7.83
N LYS A 73 -31.79 7.58 -8.75
CA LYS A 73 -33.10 6.97 -8.47
C LYS A 73 -32.92 5.83 -7.45
N GLY A 74 -33.64 5.90 -6.33
CA GLY A 74 -33.51 4.95 -5.20
C GLY A 74 -33.12 5.58 -3.86
N GLY A 75 -33.15 6.92 -3.71
CA GLY A 75 -33.00 7.58 -2.41
C GLY A 75 -31.56 7.66 -1.87
N ILE A 76 -30.56 7.23 -2.65
CA ILE A 76 -29.15 7.34 -2.28
C ILE A 76 -28.59 8.67 -2.80
N HIS A 77 -28.24 9.55 -1.86
CA HIS A 77 -27.61 10.83 -2.15
C HIS A 77 -26.10 10.70 -2.07
N ILE A 78 -25.39 10.98 -3.18
CA ILE A 78 -23.93 11.02 -3.21
C ILE A 78 -23.50 12.48 -3.35
N PHE A 79 -22.74 12.95 -2.36
CA PHE A 79 -22.20 14.30 -2.32
C PHE A 79 -20.71 14.28 -2.66
N HIS A 80 -20.30 15.16 -3.57
CA HIS A 80 -18.92 15.46 -3.86
C HIS A 80 -18.54 16.78 -3.20
N PHE A 81 -17.49 16.75 -2.37
CA PHE A 81 -16.92 17.93 -1.72
C PHE A 81 -15.54 18.22 -2.31
N ALA A 82 -15.35 19.42 -2.85
CA ALA A 82 -14.04 19.94 -3.23
C ALA A 82 -13.55 20.89 -2.14
N TYR A 83 -12.32 20.69 -1.67
CA TYR A 83 -11.70 21.53 -0.65
C TYR A 83 -10.68 22.50 -1.28
N LYS A 84 -10.45 23.66 -0.65
CA LYS A 84 -9.36 24.58 -1.03
C LYS A 84 -8.01 23.96 -0.66
N ALA A 85 -7.03 24.07 -1.54
CA ALA A 85 -5.78 23.30 -1.54
C ALA A 85 -4.85 23.43 -0.31
N ASN A 86 -5.19 24.22 0.71
CA ASN A 86 -4.33 24.53 1.86
C ASN A 86 -5.04 24.39 3.23
N ALA A 87 -5.94 23.41 3.42
CA ALA A 87 -6.55 23.17 4.74
C ALA A 87 -5.53 22.47 5.69
N PRO A 88 -5.35 22.94 6.95
CA PRO A 88 -4.44 22.33 7.93
C PRO A 88 -4.87 20.91 8.33
N GLU A 89 -3.89 20.03 8.61
CA GLU A 89 -4.04 18.57 8.84
C GLU A 89 -4.76 18.17 10.16
N ASP A 90 -5.23 19.11 10.98
CA ASP A 90 -5.59 18.85 12.37
C ASP A 90 -6.95 19.42 12.81
N ARG A 91 -8.06 18.99 12.19
CA ARG A 91 -9.43 19.05 12.79
C ARG A 91 -10.35 17.98 12.16
N LEU A 92 -11.14 17.16 12.86
CA LEU A 92 -11.20 16.69 14.25
C LEU A 92 -12.16 15.47 14.29
N LEU A 93 -12.16 14.79 15.43
CA LEU A 93 -12.88 13.58 15.81
C LEU A 93 -14.41 13.73 16.07
N LYS A 94 -15.09 12.58 15.87
CA LYS A 94 -16.38 12.01 16.38
C LYS A 94 -17.26 12.78 17.38
N ILE A 95 -18.59 12.78 17.14
CA ILE A 95 -19.67 12.70 18.17
C ILE A 95 -20.93 12.00 17.58
N GLY A 96 -21.47 10.96 18.24
CA GLY A 96 -22.76 10.31 17.93
C GLY A 96 -22.76 9.15 16.91
N ASP A 97 -23.93 8.58 16.62
CA ASP A 97 -24.07 7.28 15.91
C ASP A 97 -23.71 7.28 14.42
N PHE A 98 -23.48 8.41 13.78
CA PHE A 98 -22.89 8.42 12.43
C PHE A 98 -22.09 9.69 12.19
N VAL A 99 -20.79 9.53 11.94
CA VAL A 99 -20.02 10.43 11.07
C VAL A 99 -19.14 9.56 10.19
N LEU A 100 -19.70 9.17 9.05
CA LEU A 100 -19.01 8.58 7.91
C LEU A 100 -18.76 9.73 6.91
N SER A 101 -17.50 10.06 6.67
CA SER A 101 -17.08 10.77 5.47
C SER A 101 -15.95 9.98 4.84
N LEU A 102 -16.33 9.08 3.92
CA LEU A 102 -15.42 8.47 2.95
C LEU A 102 -15.03 9.52 1.91
N SER A 103 -14.01 10.31 2.22
CA SER A 103 -13.26 11.04 1.21
C SER A 103 -11.79 10.64 1.37
N MET A 104 -11.47 9.55 0.67
CA MET A 104 -10.34 8.64 0.88
C MET A 104 -10.41 7.93 2.24
N PRO A 105 -10.47 6.59 2.27
CA PRO A 105 -10.45 5.93 3.55
C PRO A 105 -9.11 6.28 4.21
N TYR A 106 -9.15 6.83 5.42
CA TYR A 106 -8.01 6.73 6.34
C TYR A 106 -7.60 5.25 6.51
N SER A 107 -8.54 4.32 6.25
CA SER A 107 -8.24 2.92 6.04
C SER A 107 -7.49 2.64 4.75
N ALA A 108 -7.52 3.40 3.64
CA ALA A 108 -6.61 3.26 2.51
C ALA A 108 -5.26 3.85 2.84
N GLY A 109 -5.15 4.95 3.60
CA GLY A 109 -3.85 5.42 4.10
C GLY A 109 -3.15 4.36 4.96
N VAL A 110 -3.89 3.76 5.90
CA VAL A 110 -3.41 2.67 6.77
C VAL A 110 -3.31 1.34 6.02
N PHE A 111 -4.20 1.01 5.09
CA PHE A 111 -4.17 -0.21 4.28
C PHE A 111 -3.10 -0.15 3.20
N PHE A 112 -2.80 1.02 2.62
CA PHE A 112 -1.64 1.26 1.75
C PHE A 112 -0.34 1.33 2.56
N LEU A 113 -0.38 1.80 3.82
CA LEU A 113 0.75 1.76 4.75
C LEU A 113 1.04 0.33 5.25
N VAL A 114 0.00 -0.47 5.50
CA VAL A 114 0.09 -1.89 5.86
C VAL A 114 0.47 -2.71 4.63
N MET A 115 -0.15 -2.49 3.45
CA MET A 115 0.28 -3.06 2.17
C MET A 115 1.74 -2.74 1.85
N LYS A 116 2.22 -1.54 2.22
CA LYS A 116 3.62 -1.18 2.04
C LYS A 116 4.54 -2.08 2.86
N LEU A 117 4.15 -2.47 4.08
CA LEU A 117 4.99 -3.28 4.94
C LEU A 117 4.82 -4.78 4.67
N LYS A 118 3.57 -5.27 4.66
CA LYS A 118 3.19 -6.66 4.36
C LYS A 118 1.86 -6.70 3.60
N PRO A 119 1.81 -7.26 2.38
CA PRO A 119 0.60 -7.30 1.58
C PRO A 119 -0.48 -8.21 2.24
N PRO A 120 -1.75 -7.75 2.34
CA PRO A 120 -2.86 -8.61 2.75
C PRO A 120 -3.00 -9.85 1.86
N LYS A 121 -3.29 -11.02 2.45
CA LYS A 121 -3.40 -12.31 1.72
C LYS A 121 -4.35 -12.25 0.52
N ILE A 122 -5.41 -11.44 0.56
CA ILE A 122 -6.38 -11.31 -0.54
C ILE A 122 -5.77 -10.74 -1.84
N ILE A 123 -4.77 -9.86 -1.74
CA ILE A 123 -4.11 -9.28 -2.93
C ILE A 123 -3.24 -10.31 -3.63
N ARG A 124 -2.65 -11.25 -2.87
CA ARG A 124 -1.85 -12.35 -3.41
C ARG A 124 -2.69 -13.26 -4.32
N HIS A 125 -3.96 -13.46 -4.00
CA HIS A 125 -4.88 -14.28 -4.80
C HIS A 125 -5.37 -13.58 -6.08
N LEU A 126 -5.42 -12.25 -6.08
CA LEU A 126 -5.83 -11.47 -7.25
C LEU A 126 -4.74 -11.40 -8.33
N PHE A 127 -3.48 -11.67 -7.96
CA PHE A 127 -2.33 -11.63 -8.86
C PHE A 127 -1.42 -12.84 -8.62
N PRO A 128 -1.82 -14.05 -9.03
CA PRO A 128 -1.07 -15.28 -8.77
C PRO A 128 0.30 -15.32 -9.46
N SER A 129 0.53 -14.50 -10.49
CA SER A 129 1.83 -14.36 -11.14
C SER A 129 2.85 -13.55 -10.34
N LEU A 130 2.42 -12.88 -9.26
CA LEU A 130 3.29 -12.11 -8.38
C LEU A 130 3.71 -12.96 -7.17
N ILE A 131 5.01 -13.04 -6.95
CA ILE A 131 5.62 -13.85 -5.89
C ILE A 131 5.89 -12.94 -4.70
N TRP A 132 5.13 -13.13 -3.62
CA TRP A 132 5.20 -12.29 -2.42
C TRP A 132 5.98 -12.93 -1.28
N GLU A 133 5.98 -14.25 -1.23
CA GLU A 133 6.69 -15.10 -0.27
C GLU A 133 7.11 -16.39 -0.98
N ILE A 134 8.04 -17.13 -0.37
CA ILE A 134 8.50 -18.42 -0.87
C ILE A 134 8.16 -19.47 0.19
N ASP A 135 7.63 -20.61 -0.22
CA ASP A 135 7.35 -21.70 0.71
C ASP A 135 8.67 -22.40 1.10
N ASP A 136 9.34 -21.86 2.12
CA ASP A 136 10.59 -22.39 2.66
C ASP A 136 10.58 -22.27 4.20
N PRO A 137 10.43 -23.39 4.94
CA PRO A 137 10.34 -23.37 6.39
C PRO A 137 11.66 -23.02 7.10
N GLU A 138 12.78 -23.04 6.39
CA GLU A 138 14.10 -22.70 6.93
C GLU A 138 14.65 -21.37 6.39
N GLY A 139 14.06 -20.84 5.32
CA GLY A 139 14.61 -19.74 4.54
C GLY A 139 14.03 -18.37 4.88
N VAL A 140 14.86 -17.35 4.76
CA VAL A 140 14.46 -15.94 4.60
C VAL A 140 15.21 -15.40 3.39
N PHE A 141 14.53 -14.60 2.57
CA PHE A 141 15.08 -14.10 1.31
C PHE A 141 15.30 -12.60 1.44
N LEU A 142 16.53 -12.22 1.80
CA LEU A 142 16.93 -10.82 1.79
C LEU A 142 17.10 -10.34 0.34
N THR A 143 16.53 -9.19 0.05
CA THR A 143 16.61 -8.56 -1.27
C THR A 143 17.02 -7.10 -1.18
N PHE A 144 17.78 -6.65 -2.18
CA PHE A 144 18.32 -5.30 -2.26
C PHE A 144 17.95 -4.68 -3.61
N ASP A 145 17.15 -3.62 -3.59
CA ASP A 145 16.73 -2.89 -4.79
C ASP A 145 17.68 -1.72 -5.10
N ASP A 146 17.68 -1.24 -6.34
CA ASP A 146 18.33 -0.02 -6.86
C ASP A 146 19.83 -0.12 -7.22
N GLY A 147 20.58 -1.05 -6.63
CA GLY A 147 22.04 -1.14 -6.84
C GLY A 147 22.47 -1.50 -8.28
N PRO A 148 23.78 -1.69 -8.53
CA PRO A 148 24.87 -1.49 -7.59
C PRO A 148 25.17 -0.01 -7.32
N THR A 149 25.56 0.33 -6.09
CA THR A 149 25.97 1.67 -5.66
C THR A 149 27.35 1.62 -4.99
N PRO A 150 28.38 2.31 -5.53
CA PRO A 150 29.73 2.32 -4.96
C PRO A 150 29.77 2.71 -3.48
N GLY A 151 30.56 1.97 -2.71
CA GLY A 151 30.70 2.12 -1.25
C GLY A 151 29.57 1.48 -0.44
N ILE A 152 28.40 1.26 -1.04
CA ILE A 152 27.23 0.69 -0.36
C ILE A 152 27.08 -0.78 -0.71
N THR A 153 27.14 -1.15 -1.99
CA THR A 153 27.09 -2.56 -2.40
C THR A 153 28.22 -3.34 -1.74
N GLU A 154 29.45 -2.81 -1.73
CA GLU A 154 30.59 -3.45 -1.07
C GLU A 154 30.35 -3.65 0.43
N TRP A 155 29.74 -2.65 1.08
CA TRP A 155 29.39 -2.75 2.49
C TRP A 155 28.31 -3.82 2.73
N ILE A 156 27.30 -3.91 1.86
CA ILE A 156 26.28 -4.95 1.91
C ILE A 156 26.94 -6.33 1.75
N LEU A 157 27.77 -6.52 0.72
CA LEU A 157 28.47 -7.78 0.45
C LEU A 157 29.31 -8.23 1.65
N ALA A 158 30.08 -7.31 2.24
CA ALA A 158 30.87 -7.60 3.44
C ALA A 158 30.01 -7.99 4.65
N MET A 159 28.82 -7.39 4.80
CA MET A 159 27.87 -7.79 5.85
C MET A 159 27.24 -9.15 5.58
N LEU A 160 26.90 -9.47 4.34
CA LEU A 160 26.35 -10.78 3.99
C LEU A 160 27.40 -11.89 4.20
N GLU A 161 28.63 -11.67 3.75
CA GLU A 161 29.75 -12.60 3.94
C GLU A 161 30.02 -12.87 5.42
N LYS A 162 30.08 -11.82 6.25
CA LYS A 162 30.29 -11.95 7.71
C LYS A 162 29.26 -12.85 8.40
N TYR A 163 28.05 -12.93 7.86
CA TYR A 163 26.94 -13.71 8.41
C TYR A 163 26.70 -15.03 7.66
N ASP A 164 27.57 -15.39 6.70
CA ASP A 164 27.37 -16.52 5.79
C ASP A 164 25.97 -16.52 5.15
N ALA A 165 25.55 -15.33 4.72
CA ALA A 165 24.23 -15.06 4.18
C ALA A 165 24.27 -14.90 2.67
N LYS A 166 23.28 -15.47 1.96
CA LYS A 166 23.03 -15.17 0.54
C LYS A 166 21.78 -14.29 0.39
N ALA A 167 21.74 -13.53 -0.70
CA ALA A 167 20.69 -12.55 -0.98
C ALA A 167 20.46 -12.42 -2.48
N THR A 168 19.39 -11.73 -2.87
CA THR A 168 19.05 -11.40 -4.27
C THR A 168 19.06 -9.90 -4.50
N PHE A 169 19.81 -9.42 -5.49
CA PHE A 169 19.94 -7.99 -5.80
C PHE A 169 19.12 -7.64 -7.03
N PHE A 170 18.07 -6.82 -6.87
CA PHE A 170 17.29 -6.27 -7.98
C PHE A 170 17.97 -4.98 -8.45
N VAL A 171 18.82 -5.12 -9.46
CA VAL A 171 19.72 -4.06 -9.91
C VAL A 171 19.13 -3.24 -11.06
N LEU A 172 19.56 -1.98 -11.15
CA LEU A 172 19.22 -1.09 -12.26
C LEU A 172 20.20 -1.26 -13.41
N GLY A 173 19.67 -1.37 -14.64
CA GLY A 173 20.51 -1.52 -15.84
C GLY A 173 21.55 -0.40 -15.98
N LYS A 174 21.16 0.85 -15.76
CA LYS A 174 22.09 2.00 -15.80
C LYS A 174 23.23 1.91 -14.77
N ASN A 175 22.99 1.26 -13.63
CA ASN A 175 24.01 1.12 -12.59
C ASN A 175 24.93 -0.07 -12.89
N VAL A 176 24.40 -1.12 -13.52
CA VAL A 176 25.23 -2.21 -14.06
C VAL A 176 26.15 -1.71 -15.17
N GLU A 177 25.63 -0.86 -16.07
CA GLU A 177 26.42 -0.21 -17.13
C GLU A 177 27.53 0.67 -16.53
N ALA A 178 27.20 1.48 -15.51
CA ALA A 178 28.17 2.37 -14.88
C ALA A 178 29.21 1.64 -14.00
N TYR A 179 28.84 0.52 -13.38
CA TYR A 179 29.67 -0.19 -12.40
C TYR A 179 29.74 -1.71 -12.66
N PRO A 180 30.23 -2.15 -13.83
CA PRO A 180 30.21 -3.56 -14.24
C PRO A 180 31.09 -4.45 -13.35
N ASP A 181 32.20 -3.93 -12.82
CA ASP A 181 33.05 -4.65 -11.86
C ASP A 181 32.30 -4.94 -10.55
N LEU A 182 31.52 -3.96 -10.07
CA LEU A 182 30.76 -4.10 -8.82
C LEU A 182 29.59 -5.07 -9.00
N PHE A 183 28.93 -5.03 -10.16
CA PHE A 183 27.95 -6.04 -10.54
C PHE A 183 28.55 -7.45 -10.57
N ARG A 184 29.71 -7.64 -11.21
CA ARG A 184 30.42 -8.93 -11.21
C ARG A 184 30.73 -9.43 -9.81
N ARG A 185 31.18 -8.55 -8.90
CA ARG A 185 31.41 -8.91 -7.49
C ARG A 185 30.16 -9.44 -6.77
N ILE A 186 28.97 -8.93 -7.09
CA ILE A 186 27.71 -9.48 -6.53
C ILE A 186 27.53 -10.94 -6.98
N VAL A 187 27.72 -11.21 -8.28
CA VAL A 187 27.55 -12.54 -8.86
C VAL A 187 28.63 -13.51 -8.36
N ASP A 188 29.90 -13.08 -8.37
CA ASP A 188 31.06 -13.88 -7.94
C ASP A 188 30.98 -14.25 -6.45
N ALA A 189 30.35 -13.40 -5.62
CA ALA A 189 30.06 -13.69 -4.22
C ALA A 189 28.93 -14.73 -4.03
N GLY A 190 28.36 -15.27 -5.11
CA GLY A 190 27.30 -16.28 -5.10
C GLY A 190 25.93 -15.72 -4.73
N HIS A 191 25.68 -14.44 -4.97
CA HIS A 191 24.35 -13.85 -4.85
C HIS A 191 23.60 -13.93 -6.19
N LYS A 192 22.27 -13.92 -6.12
CA LYS A 192 21.43 -13.88 -7.33
C LYS A 192 21.15 -12.43 -7.71
N VAL A 193 20.97 -12.18 -8.99
CA VAL A 193 20.59 -10.86 -9.51
C VAL A 193 19.21 -10.92 -10.16
N GLY A 194 18.46 -9.83 -10.07
CA GLY A 194 17.15 -9.62 -10.68
C GLY A 194 17.11 -8.27 -11.38
N ASN A 195 16.22 -8.15 -12.36
CA ASN A 195 16.04 -6.93 -13.12
C ASN A 195 15.10 -5.96 -12.38
N HIS A 196 15.55 -4.71 -12.21
CA HIS A 196 14.77 -3.63 -11.60
C HIS A 196 14.51 -2.45 -12.55
N THR A 197 14.41 -2.72 -13.85
CA THR A 197 14.34 -1.75 -14.96
C THR A 197 15.66 -1.04 -15.22
N TYR A 198 15.78 -0.34 -16.35
CA TYR A 198 17.01 0.37 -16.68
C TYR A 198 17.08 1.69 -15.93
N SER A 199 16.00 2.48 -16.00
CA SER A 199 15.97 3.86 -15.52
C SER A 199 15.27 4.04 -14.17
N HIS A 200 14.85 2.96 -13.51
CA HIS A 200 13.97 2.98 -12.31
C HIS A 200 12.58 3.56 -12.61
N GLN A 201 12.03 3.23 -13.78
CA GLN A 201 10.70 3.70 -14.18
C GLN A 201 9.60 2.90 -13.49
N LYS A 202 8.59 3.60 -12.98
CA LYS A 202 7.33 2.97 -12.54
C LYS A 202 6.49 2.64 -13.77
N GLY A 203 5.85 1.47 -13.80
CA GLY A 203 4.98 1.09 -14.91
C GLY A 203 3.74 1.99 -15.05
N TRP A 204 3.26 2.58 -13.96
CA TRP A 204 2.11 3.49 -13.98
C TRP A 204 2.42 4.83 -14.67
N GLY A 205 1.62 5.16 -15.68
CA GLY A 205 1.78 6.38 -16.47
C GLY A 205 2.73 6.21 -17.66
N MET A 206 3.17 4.99 -17.95
CA MET A 206 3.95 4.63 -19.12
C MET A 206 3.17 3.65 -19.99
N SER A 207 3.37 3.70 -21.31
CA SER A 207 2.77 2.71 -22.21
C SER A 207 3.35 1.32 -21.94
N LEU A 208 2.65 0.28 -22.41
CA LEU A 208 3.11 -1.09 -22.27
C LEU A 208 4.47 -1.26 -22.97
N GLU A 209 4.54 -0.82 -24.23
CA GLU A 209 5.69 -0.97 -25.13
C GLU A 209 6.93 -0.34 -24.52
N ARG A 210 6.85 0.94 -24.12
CA ARG A 210 7.98 1.66 -23.51
C ARG A 210 8.45 1.05 -22.19
N TYR A 211 7.52 0.45 -21.42
CA TYR A 211 7.92 -0.22 -20.20
C TYR A 211 8.66 -1.52 -20.49
N ILE A 212 8.18 -2.32 -21.43
CA ILE A 212 8.84 -3.56 -21.84
C ILE A 212 10.22 -3.26 -22.43
N GLU A 213 10.34 -2.22 -23.26
CA GLU A 213 11.63 -1.77 -23.81
C GLU A 213 12.64 -1.41 -22.71
N ASP A 214 12.24 -0.62 -21.69
CA ASP A 214 13.14 -0.26 -20.57
C ASP A 214 13.53 -1.48 -19.70
N VAL A 215 12.62 -2.45 -19.56
CA VAL A 215 12.91 -3.72 -18.87
C VAL A 215 13.88 -4.58 -19.67
N ASP A 216 13.66 -4.72 -20.97
CA ASP A 216 14.47 -5.57 -21.85
C ASP A 216 15.87 -5.00 -22.03
N PHE A 217 15.98 -3.69 -22.20
CA PHE A 217 17.27 -3.02 -22.29
C PHE A 217 18.11 -3.21 -21.01
N ALA A 218 17.47 -3.23 -19.83
CA ALA A 218 18.16 -3.62 -18.61
C ALA A 218 18.56 -5.09 -18.61
N ASN A 219 17.74 -5.98 -19.17
CA ASN A 219 18.02 -7.42 -19.16
C ASN A 219 19.12 -7.84 -20.14
N ASP A 220 19.37 -7.05 -21.19
CA ASP A 220 20.52 -7.22 -22.08
C ASP A 220 21.85 -7.07 -21.32
N LEU A 221 21.85 -6.41 -20.16
CA LEU A 221 23.01 -6.26 -19.27
C LEU A 221 22.97 -7.22 -18.08
N ILE A 222 21.78 -7.47 -17.52
CA ILE A 222 21.61 -8.19 -16.24
C ILE A 222 21.48 -9.70 -16.44
N HIS A 223 20.90 -10.14 -17.56
CA HIS A 223 20.62 -11.54 -17.89
C HIS A 223 19.95 -12.32 -16.76
N SER A 224 18.78 -11.87 -16.30
CA SER A 224 18.03 -12.52 -15.24
C SER A 224 16.61 -12.91 -15.66
N GLU A 225 16.11 -13.97 -15.04
CA GLU A 225 14.71 -14.40 -15.12
C GLU A 225 13.86 -13.78 -13.99
N LEU A 226 14.49 -13.13 -13.01
CA LEU A 226 13.79 -12.46 -11.92
C LEU A 226 13.54 -11.00 -12.28
N PHE A 227 12.33 -10.51 -12.01
CA PHE A 227 11.99 -9.11 -12.20
C PHE A 227 11.21 -8.56 -11.01
N ARG A 228 11.54 -7.34 -10.58
CA ARG A 228 10.74 -6.59 -9.60
C ARG A 228 10.37 -5.23 -10.19
N PRO A 229 9.08 -4.85 -10.25
CA PRO A 229 8.70 -3.53 -10.72
C PRO A 229 9.05 -2.44 -9.70
N PRO A 230 9.68 -1.32 -10.11
CA PRO A 230 9.92 -0.18 -9.25
C PRO A 230 8.65 0.30 -8.54
N TYR A 231 8.78 0.59 -7.24
CA TYR A 231 7.69 1.01 -6.37
C TYR A 231 6.51 0.03 -6.25
N ALA A 232 6.65 -1.23 -6.68
CA ALA A 232 5.55 -2.17 -6.90
C ALA A 232 4.46 -1.66 -7.86
N ARG A 233 4.81 -0.72 -8.75
CA ARG A 233 3.84 -0.08 -9.65
C ARG A 233 3.90 -0.69 -11.02
N ILE A 234 3.02 -1.65 -11.24
CA ILE A 234 2.81 -2.34 -12.51
C ILE A 234 1.32 -2.36 -12.85
N THR A 235 0.97 -2.28 -14.12
CA THR A 235 -0.42 -2.45 -14.59
C THR A 235 -0.71 -3.91 -14.91
N PRO A 236 -1.97 -4.37 -14.93
CA PRO A 236 -2.30 -5.76 -15.28
C PRO A 236 -1.78 -6.19 -16.67
N ALA A 237 -1.80 -5.29 -17.66
CA ALA A 237 -1.28 -5.57 -18.99
C ALA A 237 0.25 -5.79 -18.98
N GLN A 238 0.98 -4.92 -18.28
CA GLN A 238 2.43 -5.04 -18.09
C GLN A 238 2.78 -6.31 -17.32
N ALA A 239 2.05 -6.62 -16.24
CA ALA A 239 2.26 -7.82 -15.45
C ALA A 239 2.04 -9.09 -16.29
N ARG A 240 0.98 -9.12 -17.11
CA ARG A 240 0.71 -10.25 -18.00
C ARG A 240 1.84 -10.43 -19.01
N ALA A 241 2.27 -9.37 -19.69
CA ALA A 241 3.35 -9.42 -20.67
C ALA A 241 4.69 -9.87 -20.03
N LEU A 242 5.06 -9.28 -18.89
CA LEU A 242 6.31 -9.61 -18.21
C LEU A 242 6.30 -11.01 -17.59
N SER A 243 5.16 -11.49 -17.11
CA SER A 243 5.04 -12.84 -16.52
C SER A 243 5.31 -13.98 -17.51
N GLN A 244 5.27 -13.72 -18.82
CA GLN A 244 5.64 -14.70 -19.84
C GLN A 244 7.16 -14.90 -19.96
N ARG A 245 7.95 -13.98 -19.37
CA ARG A 245 9.41 -13.88 -19.55
C ARG A 245 10.17 -13.85 -18.24
N TYR A 246 9.52 -13.41 -17.17
CA TYR A 246 10.12 -13.20 -15.86
C TYR A 246 9.24 -13.76 -14.75
N LYS A 247 9.90 -14.20 -13.67
CA LYS A 247 9.30 -14.41 -12.36
C LYS A 247 9.15 -13.04 -11.69
N LEU A 248 7.91 -12.60 -11.50
CA LEU A 248 7.63 -11.28 -10.94
C LEU A 248 7.68 -11.32 -9.41
N VAL A 249 8.80 -10.86 -8.84
CA VAL A 249 9.08 -10.93 -7.41
C VAL A 249 8.71 -9.61 -6.72
N MET A 250 7.80 -9.70 -5.77
CA MET A 250 7.37 -8.61 -4.89
C MET A 250 8.05 -8.77 -3.53
N TRP A 251 7.35 -8.48 -2.43
CA TRP A 251 7.90 -8.66 -1.08
C TRP A 251 6.84 -8.96 -0.04
N ASP A 252 7.25 -9.67 1.01
CA ASP A 252 6.43 -9.84 2.21
C ASP A 252 6.73 -8.75 3.25
N VAL A 253 7.97 -8.24 3.29
CA VAL A 253 8.43 -7.31 4.34
C VAL A 253 9.23 -6.15 3.75
N LEU A 254 8.70 -4.92 3.84
CA LEU A 254 9.43 -3.70 3.44
C LEU A 254 10.09 -3.00 4.64
N SER A 255 11.41 -2.83 4.60
CA SER A 255 12.14 -2.12 5.66
C SER A 255 11.79 -0.63 5.75
N ARG A 256 11.55 0.01 4.60
CA ARG A 256 11.43 1.47 4.40
C ARG A 256 12.69 2.25 4.81
N ASP A 257 13.84 1.61 4.68
CA ASP A 257 15.16 2.20 4.90
C ASP A 257 15.40 3.50 4.13
N TYR A 258 14.88 3.65 2.91
CA TYR A 258 14.93 4.90 2.13
C TYR A 258 14.21 6.11 2.78
N SER A 259 13.42 5.92 3.83
CA SER A 259 12.63 7.00 4.43
C SER A 259 13.44 7.86 5.42
N ARG A 260 13.72 9.12 5.06
CA ARG A 260 14.44 10.08 5.92
C ARG A 260 13.70 10.39 7.23
N SER A 261 12.37 10.33 7.26
CA SER A 261 11.55 10.54 8.46
C SER A 261 11.49 9.33 9.38
N LEU A 262 11.94 8.16 8.92
CA LEU A 262 11.99 6.93 9.71
C LEU A 262 13.33 6.85 10.46
N SER A 263 13.28 6.54 11.76
CA SER A 263 14.49 6.28 12.52
C SER A 263 15.06 4.88 12.20
N PRO A 264 16.37 4.67 12.32
CA PRO A 264 16.97 3.35 12.08
C PRO A 264 16.36 2.24 12.94
N ARG A 265 15.98 2.55 14.19
CA ARG A 265 15.28 1.60 15.08
C ARG A 265 13.88 1.25 14.60
N LYS A 266 13.13 2.21 14.03
CA LYS A 266 11.81 1.94 13.43
C LYS A 266 11.95 1.12 12.14
N CYS A 267 12.98 1.39 11.31
CA CYS A 267 13.32 0.58 10.15
C CYS A 267 13.57 -0.88 10.53
N LEU A 268 14.40 -1.13 11.54
CA LEU A 268 14.63 -2.47 12.08
C LEU A 268 13.32 -3.12 12.55
N LYS A 269 12.50 -2.38 13.31
CA LYS A 269 11.23 -2.89 13.84
C LYS A 269 10.25 -3.30 12.73
N ASN A 270 10.21 -2.57 11.61
CA ASN A 270 9.40 -2.96 10.45
C ASN A 270 9.78 -4.34 9.94
N VAL A 271 11.08 -4.65 9.91
CA VAL A 271 11.56 -5.95 9.45
C VAL A 271 11.32 -7.03 10.51
N THR A 272 11.88 -6.86 11.70
CA THR A 272 11.91 -7.93 12.71
C THR A 272 10.53 -8.30 13.27
N LYS A 273 9.53 -7.41 13.15
CA LYS A 273 8.16 -7.69 13.59
C LYS A 273 7.44 -8.66 12.65
N HIS A 274 7.81 -8.69 11.39
CA HIS A 274 7.13 -9.43 10.33
C HIS A 274 8.00 -10.54 9.73
N LEU A 275 9.17 -10.78 10.33
CA LEU A 275 10.11 -11.80 9.90
C LEU A 275 9.58 -13.19 10.29
N GLU A 276 9.32 -14.01 9.28
CA GLU A 276 8.87 -15.40 9.39
C GLU A 276 9.54 -16.25 8.30
N PRO A 277 9.54 -17.59 8.41
CA PRO A 277 10.03 -18.46 7.34
C PRO A 277 9.35 -18.14 6.01
N GLY A 278 10.10 -18.16 4.92
CA GLY A 278 9.62 -17.84 3.58
C GLY A 278 9.54 -16.35 3.24
N ALA A 279 9.78 -15.45 4.21
CA ALA A 279 9.62 -14.02 4.01
C ALA A 279 10.64 -13.46 2.99
N ILE A 280 10.14 -12.71 2.00
CA ILE A 280 10.95 -11.88 1.12
C ILE A 280 11.05 -10.48 1.73
N VAL A 281 12.25 -10.09 2.15
CA VAL A 281 12.54 -8.84 2.85
C VAL A 281 13.26 -7.86 1.94
N VAL A 282 12.79 -6.61 1.86
CA VAL A 282 13.37 -5.57 1.00
C VAL A 282 14.16 -4.53 1.79
N PHE A 283 15.43 -4.40 1.43
CA PHE A 283 16.28 -3.23 1.65
C PHE A 283 16.61 -2.59 0.30
N HIS A 284 17.22 -1.41 0.31
CA HIS A 284 17.67 -0.72 -0.91
C HIS A 284 19.18 -0.50 -0.84
N ASP A 285 19.86 -0.75 -1.94
CA ASP A 285 21.27 -0.47 -2.19
C ASP A 285 21.41 0.93 -2.80
N SER A 286 21.23 1.96 -1.97
CA SER A 286 21.34 3.37 -2.39
C SER A 286 21.78 4.30 -1.25
N GLU A 287 22.35 5.46 -1.61
CA GLU A 287 22.79 6.46 -0.63
C GLU A 287 21.66 6.90 0.31
N LYS A 288 20.44 6.98 -0.22
CA LYS A 288 19.26 7.41 0.52
C LYS A 288 18.86 6.43 1.63
N SER A 289 19.03 5.13 1.42
CA SER A 289 18.68 4.09 2.39
C SER A 289 19.78 3.81 3.41
N PHE A 290 21.04 4.08 3.05
CA PHE A 290 22.21 3.65 3.80
C PHE A 290 22.17 4.00 5.28
N ARG A 291 21.75 5.22 5.64
CA ARG A 291 21.63 5.68 7.04
C ARG A 291 20.82 4.71 7.91
N ASN A 292 19.71 4.21 7.39
CA ASN A 292 18.82 3.31 8.13
C ASN A 292 19.24 1.85 7.95
N MET A 293 19.59 1.45 6.73
CA MET A 293 20.04 0.09 6.40
C MET A 293 21.27 -0.31 7.21
N ARG A 294 22.28 0.56 7.33
CA ARG A 294 23.53 0.27 8.05
C ARG A 294 23.32 -0.12 9.52
N TYR A 295 22.23 0.36 10.12
CA TYR A 295 21.82 0.00 11.47
C TYR A 295 20.95 -1.26 11.50
N ALA A 296 20.00 -1.38 10.55
CA ALA A 296 18.98 -2.40 10.54
C ALA A 296 19.50 -3.76 10.03
N LEU A 297 20.26 -3.78 8.93
CA LEU A 297 20.72 -5.02 8.27
C LEU A 297 21.47 -5.98 9.21
N PRO A 298 22.55 -5.57 9.92
CA PRO A 298 23.27 -6.50 10.80
C PRO A 298 22.40 -7.04 11.95
N ARG A 299 21.47 -6.22 12.46
CA ARG A 299 20.54 -6.62 13.52
C ARG A 299 19.43 -7.55 13.00
N THR A 300 19.03 -7.39 11.75
CA THR A 300 18.13 -8.32 11.05
C THR A 300 18.83 -9.66 10.85
N LEU A 301 20.07 -9.68 10.36
CA LEU A 301 20.87 -10.89 10.19
C LEU A 301 21.06 -11.63 11.53
N ASP A 302 21.37 -10.90 12.60
CA ASP A 302 21.42 -11.47 13.96
C ASP A 302 20.10 -12.10 14.40
N LYS A 303 18.97 -11.46 14.07
CA LYS A 303 17.64 -11.98 14.41
C LYS A 303 17.31 -13.24 13.62
N ILE A 304 17.61 -13.27 12.32
CA ILE A 304 17.45 -14.44 11.45
C ILE A 304 18.21 -15.63 12.03
N ARG A 305 19.50 -15.44 12.33
CA ARG A 305 20.34 -16.47 12.96
C ARG A 305 19.79 -16.96 14.30
N LYS A 306 19.31 -16.06 15.16
CA LYS A 306 18.70 -16.41 16.46
C LYS A 306 17.39 -17.19 16.32
N LEU A 307 16.70 -17.07 15.20
CA LEU A 307 15.51 -17.85 14.89
C LEU A 307 15.85 -19.21 14.26
N GLY A 308 17.12 -19.51 14.01
CA GLY A 308 17.55 -20.74 13.33
C GLY A 308 17.27 -20.73 11.82
N LEU A 309 16.95 -19.57 11.24
CA LEU A 309 16.65 -19.41 9.81
C LEU A 309 17.93 -19.10 9.02
N LYS A 310 17.92 -19.40 7.73
CA LYS A 310 19.03 -19.18 6.79
C LYS A 310 18.66 -18.12 5.76
N CYS A 311 19.61 -17.24 5.42
CA CYS A 311 19.44 -16.31 4.32
C CYS A 311 19.79 -16.99 3.00
N LYS A 312 18.81 -17.10 2.09
CA LYS A 312 18.94 -17.81 0.80
C LYS A 312 18.72 -16.87 -0.39
N THR A 313 19.24 -17.25 -1.55
CA THR A 313 18.89 -16.68 -2.86
C THR A 313 17.49 -17.09 -3.28
N ILE A 314 16.84 -16.27 -4.10
CA ILE A 314 15.55 -16.63 -4.72
C ILE A 314 15.83 -17.52 -5.93
N GLU A 315 15.38 -18.77 -5.86
CA GLU A 315 15.49 -19.80 -6.91
C GLU A 315 14.07 -20.27 -7.24
N LEU A 316 13.58 -19.95 -8.45
CA LEU A 316 12.16 -20.04 -8.86
C LEU A 316 12.01 -20.55 -10.29
#